data_AF-A0A6A0H3K9-F1
#
_entry.id   AF-A0A6A0H3K9-F1
#
_cell.length_a   1.000
_cell.length_b   1.000
_cell.length_c   1.000
_cell.angle_alpha   90.00
_cell.angle_beta   90.00
_cell.angle_gamma   90.00
#
_symmetry.space_group_name_H-M   'P 1'
#
loop_
_entity.id
_entity.type
_entity.pdbx_description
1 polymer ?
#
loop_
_entity_poly.entity_id
_entity_poly.type
_entity_poly.pdbx_seq_one_letter_code
_entity_poly.pdbx_strand_id
1 'polypeptide(L)'
;YELTRPPDGAWGQLADDGSWSGMIGMLARKEVDLALGPFATTYNRAQVVTFTPSIVLDPLCVVAGRQNPKQNPWGFLESLGYTTWLGIFLSLLAITAAITAISPRGRTDASNWMTRIFNVFYELYRVPLLQGTTLAKLSLTQVSSEQVNALAVRAVLGTWLVFVMVVMNCFTSALVSILAVQYVPIEFKNLQDIIHHPTIKVIIEKNSAITELFR
;
A
#
# COMPACT_ATOMS: atom_id res chain seq x y z
N TYR A 1 48.21 26.95 -3.78
CA TYR A 1 47.87 26.11 -2.61
C TYR A 1 48.22 24.68 -2.95
N GLU A 2 48.53 23.88 -1.95
CA GLU A 2 48.77 22.44 -2.08
C GLU A 2 47.69 21.69 -1.29
N LEU A 3 47.19 20.58 -1.85
CA LEU A 3 46.13 19.80 -1.23
C LEU A 3 46.72 18.53 -0.62
N THR A 4 46.66 18.44 0.70
CA THR A 4 47.05 17.25 1.46
C THR A 4 45.83 16.61 2.10
N ARG A 5 45.77 15.27 2.08
CA ARG A 5 44.71 14.52 2.78
C ARG A 5 45.22 14.06 4.15
N PRO A 6 44.34 13.96 5.16
CA PRO A 6 44.72 13.42 6.45
C PRO A 6 45.15 11.94 6.32
N PRO A 7 46.26 11.51 6.95
CA PRO A 7 46.75 10.12 6.85
C PRO A 7 45.76 9.07 7.38
N ASP A 8 44.95 9.44 8.37
CA ASP A 8 43.95 8.59 9.01
C ASP A 8 42.56 8.67 8.35
N GLY A 9 42.38 9.55 7.36
CA GLY A 9 41.09 9.77 6.69
C GLY A 9 40.01 10.37 7.59
N ALA A 10 40.33 10.85 8.79
CA ALA A 10 39.35 11.31 9.77
C ALA A 10 39.15 12.84 9.77
N TRP A 11 37.97 13.28 10.17
CA TRP A 11 37.66 14.70 10.35
C TRP A 11 38.45 15.30 11.53
N GLY A 12 38.53 14.53 12.61
CA GLY A 12 39.27 14.84 13.82
C GLY A 12 38.41 14.71 15.06
N GLN A 13 38.88 13.87 15.97
CA GLN A 13 38.23 13.55 17.23
C GLN A 13 39.24 13.74 18.36
N LEU A 14 38.75 14.20 19.50
CA LEU A 14 39.54 14.29 20.72
C LEU A 14 39.77 12.87 21.28
N ALA A 15 41.02 12.44 21.32
CA ALA A 15 41.44 11.21 21.96
C ALA A 15 41.50 11.37 23.49
N ASP A 16 41.50 10.26 24.22
CA ASP A 16 41.48 10.25 25.69
C ASP A 16 42.76 10.82 26.30
N ASP A 17 43.85 10.85 25.53
CA ASP A 17 45.13 11.49 25.89
C ASP A 17 45.14 13.01 25.68
N GLY A 18 44.03 13.59 25.21
CA GLY A 18 43.89 15.01 24.91
C GLY A 18 44.41 15.42 23.53
N SER A 19 44.93 14.48 22.73
CA SER A 19 45.39 14.75 21.37
C SER A 19 44.23 14.78 20.37
N TRP A 20 44.40 15.54 19.28
CA TRP A 20 43.44 15.60 18.18
C TRP A 20 43.93 14.78 16.99
N SER A 21 43.06 13.90 16.49
CA SER A 21 43.25 13.15 15.24
C SER A 21 42.74 13.94 14.02
N GLY A 22 42.88 13.37 12.83
CA GLY A 22 42.27 13.88 11.59
C GLY A 22 42.73 15.29 11.18
N MET A 23 41.89 15.93 10.37
CA MET A 23 42.16 17.29 9.88
C MET A 23 42.22 18.34 10.99
N ILE A 24 41.41 18.21 12.05
CA ILE A 24 41.49 19.09 13.23
C ILE A 24 42.86 18.97 13.91
N GLY A 25 43.39 17.75 14.04
CA GLY A 25 44.72 17.50 14.60
C GLY A 25 45.84 18.13 13.77
N MET A 26 45.77 18.03 12.44
CA MET A 26 46.75 18.66 11.55
C MET A 26 46.75 20.18 11.67
N LEU A 27 45.56 20.80 11.78
CA LEU A 27 45.44 22.24 12.05
C LEU A 27 46.01 22.61 13.42
N ALA A 28 45.67 21.85 14.47
CA ALA A 28 46.13 22.11 15.83
C ALA A 28 47.67 22.02 15.95
N ARG A 29 48.30 21.07 15.23
CA ARG A 29 49.76 20.91 15.15
C ARG A 29 50.44 21.85 14.15
N LYS A 30 49.69 22.71 13.46
CA LYS A 30 50.18 23.63 12.42
C LYS A 30 50.90 22.94 11.27
N GLU A 31 50.46 21.73 10.92
CA GLU A 31 50.94 20.98 9.75
C GLU A 31 50.33 21.50 8.44
N VAL A 32 49.15 22.13 8.54
CA VAL A 32 48.41 22.75 7.42
C VAL A 32 47.86 24.10 7.85
N ASP A 33 47.72 25.01 6.87
CA ASP A 33 47.20 26.37 7.11
C ASP A 33 45.67 26.44 7.11
N LEU A 34 45.01 25.55 6.35
CA LEU A 34 43.55 25.55 6.15
C LEU A 34 43.05 24.12 5.94
N ALA A 35 41.94 23.77 6.60
CA ALA A 35 41.20 22.56 6.30
C ALA A 35 39.87 22.91 5.63
N LEU A 36 39.58 22.25 4.50
CA LEU A 36 38.38 22.44 3.72
C LEU A 36 37.52 21.18 3.80
N GLY A 37 36.25 21.34 4.16
CA GLY A 37 35.29 20.24 4.22
C GLY A 37 34.02 20.59 4.98
N PRO A 38 33.02 19.71 4.98
CA PRO A 38 31.81 19.84 5.79
C PRO A 38 32.12 19.58 7.26
N PHE A 39 32.79 20.53 7.91
CA PHE A 39 33.07 20.44 9.34
C PHE A 39 31.83 20.82 10.15
N ALA A 40 31.43 19.92 11.04
CA ALA A 40 30.54 20.29 12.13
C ALA A 40 31.31 21.15 13.14
N THR A 41 30.80 22.36 13.36
CA THR A 41 31.30 23.29 14.38
C THR A 41 30.82 22.82 15.75
N THR A 42 31.71 22.19 16.52
CA THR A 42 31.45 21.79 17.90
C THR A 42 32.26 22.66 18.87
N TYR A 43 31.81 22.75 20.12
CA TYR A 43 32.50 23.54 21.15
C TYR A 43 33.97 23.09 21.33
N ASN A 44 34.21 21.79 21.45
CA ASN A 44 35.56 21.25 21.64
C ASN A 44 36.50 21.53 20.47
N ARG A 45 36.00 21.45 19.22
CA ARG A 45 36.80 21.79 18.03
C ARG A 45 37.10 23.28 17.97
N ALA A 46 36.14 24.13 18.34
CA ALA A 46 36.32 25.59 18.34
C ALA A 46 37.33 26.09 19.39
N GLN A 47 37.70 25.28 20.37
CA GLN A 47 38.76 25.61 21.32
C GLN A 47 40.17 25.50 20.74
N VAL A 48 40.36 24.66 19.70
CA VAL A 48 41.68 24.39 19.10
C VAL A 48 41.83 24.96 17.70
N VAL A 49 40.73 25.25 17.00
CA VAL A 49 40.74 25.85 15.66
C VAL A 49 39.71 26.97 15.55
N THR A 50 39.97 27.94 14.67
CA THR A 50 39.04 29.03 14.37
C THR A 50 38.19 28.67 13.16
N PHE A 51 36.87 28.65 13.32
CA PHE A 51 35.91 28.43 12.23
C PHE A 51 35.50 29.75 11.57
N THR A 52 35.23 29.68 10.27
CA THR A 52 34.49 30.74 9.57
C THR A 52 33.00 30.71 9.95
N PRO A 53 32.25 31.81 9.75
CA PRO A 53 30.79 31.77 9.86
C PRO A 53 30.19 30.63 9.04
N SER A 54 29.21 29.91 9.60
CA SER A 54 28.61 28.78 8.90
C SER A 54 27.82 29.25 7.68
N ILE A 55 28.06 28.60 6.55
CA ILE A 55 27.38 28.89 5.27
C ILE A 55 26.19 27.94 5.08
N VAL A 56 26.19 26.78 5.74
CA VAL A 56 25.19 25.71 5.58
C VAL A 56 24.74 25.23 6.96
N LEU A 57 23.42 25.07 7.12
CA LEU A 57 22.82 24.42 8.27
C LEU A 57 22.40 23.00 7.87
N ASP A 58 22.94 21.99 8.53
CA ASP A 58 22.61 20.59 8.26
C ASP A 58 21.91 19.96 9.49
N PRO A 59 20.61 19.62 9.41
CA PRO A 59 19.89 19.01 10.52
C PRO A 59 20.22 17.52 10.65
N LEU A 60 20.33 17.03 11.90
CA LEU A 60 20.50 15.60 12.17
C LEU A 60 19.24 14.82 11.75
N CYS A 61 19.40 13.93 10.78
CA CYS A 61 18.34 13.03 10.31
C CYS A 61 18.70 11.57 10.58
N VAL A 62 17.71 10.76 10.97
CA VAL A 62 17.85 9.30 11.07
C VAL A 62 17.33 8.67 9.78
N VAL A 63 18.13 7.78 9.19
CA VAL A 63 17.76 7.04 7.98
C VAL A 63 17.63 5.56 8.34
N ALA A 64 16.57 4.92 7.87
CA ALA A 64 16.41 3.46 7.92
C ALA A 64 16.03 2.88 6.57
N GLY A 65 16.27 1.57 6.44
CA GLY A 65 15.84 0.80 5.28
C GLY A 65 14.32 0.80 5.15
N ARG A 66 13.83 1.10 3.94
CA ARG A 66 12.40 1.02 3.62
C ARG A 66 12.00 -0.45 3.49
N GLN A 67 11.01 -0.90 4.27
CA GLN A 67 10.40 -2.20 4.05
C GLN A 67 9.61 -2.20 2.73
N ASN A 68 9.74 -3.27 1.95
CA ASN A 68 8.94 -3.45 0.75
C ASN A 68 7.49 -3.78 1.14
N PRO A 69 6.48 -3.20 0.48
CA PRO A 69 5.08 -3.56 0.71
C PRO A 69 4.89 -5.06 0.44
N LYS A 70 4.25 -5.77 1.35
CA LYS A 70 3.92 -7.19 1.18
C LYS A 70 3.00 -7.34 -0.03
N GLN A 71 3.44 -8.08 -1.04
CA GLN A 71 2.61 -8.38 -2.20
C GLN A 71 1.65 -9.52 -1.85
N ASN A 72 0.36 -9.23 -1.73
CA ASN A 72 -0.68 -10.25 -1.58
C ASN A 72 -1.35 -10.50 -2.95
N PRO A 73 -1.10 -11.62 -3.63
CA PRO A 73 -1.73 -11.93 -4.92
C PRO A 73 -3.26 -12.06 -4.84
N TRP A 74 -3.81 -12.29 -3.65
CA TRP A 74 -5.25 -12.41 -3.39
C TRP A 74 -5.88 -11.13 -2.83
N GLY A 75 -5.13 -10.02 -2.76
CA GLY A 75 -5.60 -8.76 -2.18
C GLY A 75 -6.83 -8.17 -2.88
N PHE A 76 -7.13 -8.57 -4.11
CA PHE A 76 -8.36 -8.17 -4.80
C PHE A 76 -9.63 -8.75 -4.16
N LEU A 77 -9.56 -9.90 -3.49
CA LEU A 77 -10.70 -10.48 -2.75
C LEU A 77 -10.98 -9.72 -1.45
N GLU A 78 -9.94 -9.11 -0.85
CA GLU A 78 -10.06 -8.26 0.33
C GLU A 78 -10.79 -6.94 0.04
N SER A 79 -10.98 -6.60 -1.24
CA SER A 79 -11.76 -5.44 -1.65
C SER A 79 -13.21 -5.48 -1.18
N LEU A 80 -13.78 -6.67 -1.02
CA LEU A 80 -15.13 -6.87 -0.48
C LEU A 80 -15.07 -7.82 0.72
N GLY A 81 -15.79 -7.47 1.79
CA GLY A 81 -15.89 -8.32 2.97
C GLY A 81 -16.59 -9.64 2.67
N TYR A 82 -16.26 -10.69 3.44
CA TYR A 82 -16.86 -12.02 3.30
C TYR A 82 -18.39 -12.00 3.41
N THR A 83 -18.93 -11.12 4.25
CA THR A 83 -20.38 -10.89 4.39
C THR A 83 -21.02 -10.38 3.10
N THR A 84 -20.34 -9.47 2.38
CA THR A 84 -20.80 -8.93 1.10
C THR A 84 -20.75 -9.99 0.01
N TRP A 85 -19.68 -10.79 -0.04
CA TRP A 85 -19.59 -11.94 -0.96
C TRP A 85 -20.74 -12.92 -0.77
N LEU A 86 -21.05 -13.27 0.48
CA LEU A 86 -22.20 -14.11 0.81
C LEU A 86 -23.52 -13.44 0.39
N GLY A 87 -23.65 -12.13 0.59
CA GLY A 87 -24.82 -11.36 0.16
C GLY A 87 -25.04 -11.39 -1.36
N ILE A 88 -23.98 -11.26 -2.17
CA ILE A 88 -24.04 -11.36 -3.63
C ILE A 88 -24.46 -12.78 -4.06
N PHE A 89 -23.93 -13.81 -3.39
CA PHE A 89 -24.32 -15.18 -3.68
C PHE A 89 -25.79 -15.46 -3.33
N LEU A 90 -26.25 -14.99 -2.16
CA LEU A 90 -27.65 -15.14 -1.75
C LEU A 90 -28.60 -14.34 -2.64
N SER A 91 -28.22 -13.14 -3.09
CA SER A 91 -29.04 -12.36 -4.01
C SER A 91 -29.20 -13.04 -5.37
N LEU A 92 -28.15 -13.71 -5.87
CA LEU A 92 -28.18 -14.53 -7.08
C LEU A 92 -29.15 -15.72 -6.93
N LEU A 93 -29.17 -16.39 -5.78
CA LEU A 93 -30.14 -17.46 -5.51
C LEU A 93 -31.57 -16.92 -5.40
N ALA A 94 -31.77 -15.78 -4.74
CA ALA A 94 -33.08 -15.16 -4.57
C ALA A 94 -33.70 -14.75 -5.93
N ILE A 95 -32.92 -14.13 -6.82
CA ILE A 95 -33.39 -13.74 -8.15
C ILE A 95 -33.69 -14.95 -9.04
N THR A 96 -32.88 -16.00 -8.93
CA THR A 96 -33.11 -17.28 -9.63
C THR A 96 -34.45 -17.88 -9.19
N ALA A 97 -34.69 -17.94 -7.87
CA ALA A 97 -35.95 -18.41 -7.32
C ALA A 97 -37.14 -17.56 -7.79
N ALA A 98 -37.02 -16.23 -7.77
CA ALA A 98 -38.06 -15.31 -8.23
C ALA A 98 -38.44 -15.53 -9.70
N ILE A 99 -37.48 -15.65 -10.61
CA ILE A 99 -37.74 -15.89 -12.04
C ILE A 99 -38.37 -17.26 -12.27
N THR A 100 -37.90 -18.28 -11.56
CA THR A 100 -38.47 -19.64 -11.66
C THR A 100 -39.90 -19.73 -11.12
N ALA A 101 -40.25 -18.93 -10.10
CA ALA A 101 -41.60 -18.88 -9.54
C ALA A 101 -42.60 -18.13 -10.45
N ILE A 102 -42.15 -17.11 -11.18
CA ILE A 102 -42.99 -16.33 -12.10
C ILE A 102 -43.31 -17.10 -13.39
N SER A 103 -42.48 -18.09 -13.77
CA SER A 103 -42.71 -18.89 -14.99
C SER A 103 -43.70 -20.05 -14.73
N PRO A 104 -44.95 -20.00 -15.23
CA PRO A 104 -46.00 -20.97 -14.85
C PRO A 104 -45.79 -22.40 -15.37
N ARG A 105 -44.78 -22.64 -16.22
CA ARG A 105 -44.48 -23.94 -16.85
C ARG A 105 -43.91 -25.00 -15.89
N GLY A 106 -43.81 -24.70 -14.59
CA GLY A 106 -43.33 -25.63 -13.56
C GLY A 106 -44.32 -26.73 -13.16
N ARG A 107 -45.59 -26.65 -13.60
CA ARG A 107 -46.63 -27.59 -13.12
C ARG A 107 -46.87 -28.80 -14.03
N THR A 108 -46.27 -28.86 -15.23
CA THR A 108 -46.57 -29.91 -16.22
C THR A 108 -45.39 -30.81 -16.61
N ASP A 109 -44.13 -30.39 -16.41
CA ASP A 109 -42.93 -31.20 -16.75
C ASP A 109 -41.99 -31.36 -15.54
N ALA A 110 -42.31 -32.31 -14.65
CA ALA A 110 -41.54 -32.57 -13.43
C ALA A 110 -40.16 -33.21 -13.70
N SER A 111 -39.89 -33.75 -14.89
CA SER A 111 -38.66 -34.50 -15.17
C SER A 111 -37.40 -33.64 -15.35
N ASN A 112 -37.55 -32.34 -15.68
CA ASN A 112 -36.42 -31.47 -16.06
C ASN A 112 -36.31 -30.18 -15.22
N TRP A 113 -36.92 -30.16 -14.04
CA TRP A 113 -36.98 -28.96 -13.19
C TRP A 113 -35.59 -28.46 -12.76
N MET A 114 -34.69 -29.38 -12.39
CA MET A 114 -33.34 -29.06 -11.92
C MET A 114 -32.52 -28.39 -13.03
N THR A 115 -32.54 -28.96 -14.24
CA THR A 115 -31.84 -28.41 -15.42
C THR A 115 -32.31 -27.00 -15.76
N ARG A 116 -33.60 -26.69 -15.57
CA ARG A 116 -34.14 -25.33 -15.78
C ARG A 116 -33.60 -24.33 -14.76
N ILE A 117 -33.58 -24.69 -13.48
CA ILE A 117 -33.03 -23.83 -12.41
C ILE A 117 -31.54 -23.56 -12.67
N PHE A 118 -30.77 -24.60 -12.99
CA PHE A 118 -29.34 -24.45 -13.32
C PHE A 118 -29.12 -23.55 -14.53
N ASN A 119 -29.93 -23.67 -15.58
CA ASN A 119 -29.82 -22.82 -16.76
C ASN A 119 -30.14 -21.34 -16.44
N VAL A 120 -31.19 -21.06 -15.64
CA VAL A 120 -31.53 -19.70 -15.22
C VAL A 120 -30.42 -19.12 -14.33
N PHE A 121 -29.94 -19.89 -13.36
CA PHE A 121 -28.82 -19.50 -12.50
C PHE A 121 -27.57 -19.17 -13.31
N TYR A 122 -27.21 -20.05 -14.25
CA TYR A 122 -26.03 -19.87 -15.11
C TYR A 122 -26.13 -18.61 -15.96
N GLU A 123 -27.27 -18.33 -16.59
CA GLU A 123 -27.45 -17.11 -17.38
C GLU A 123 -27.40 -15.83 -16.53
N LEU A 124 -27.91 -15.88 -15.29
CA LEU A 124 -27.84 -14.73 -14.35
C LEU A 124 -26.44 -14.52 -13.79
N TYR A 125 -25.68 -15.59 -13.57
CA TYR A 125 -24.29 -15.57 -13.12
C TYR A 125 -23.34 -14.94 -14.17
N ARG A 126 -23.62 -15.13 -15.46
CA ARG A 126 -22.82 -14.56 -16.55
C ARG A 126 -22.86 -13.03 -16.64
N VAL A 127 -23.95 -12.42 -16.16
CA VAL A 127 -24.16 -10.96 -16.19
C VAL A 127 -23.04 -10.21 -15.43
N PRO A 128 -22.75 -10.49 -14.14
CA PRO A 128 -21.65 -9.86 -13.42
C PRO A 128 -20.26 -10.11 -14.04
N LEU A 129 -20.08 -11.24 -14.74
CA LEU A 129 -18.80 -11.54 -15.42
C LEU A 129 -18.59 -10.77 -16.73
N LEU A 130 -19.53 -9.89 -17.11
CA LEU A 130 -19.53 -9.19 -18.40
C LEU A 130 -19.40 -10.14 -19.60
N GLN A 131 -19.73 -11.42 -19.41
CA GLN A 131 -19.71 -12.43 -20.45
C GLN A 131 -20.99 -12.31 -21.26
N GLY A 132 -20.96 -11.40 -22.25
CA GLY A 132 -21.97 -11.15 -23.29
C GLY A 132 -23.23 -11.99 -23.14
N THR A 133 -24.22 -11.45 -22.43
CA THR A 133 -25.46 -12.17 -22.20
C THR A 133 -26.30 -12.12 -23.45
N THR A 134 -26.79 -13.29 -23.87
CA THR A 134 -27.98 -13.34 -24.70
C THR A 134 -29.18 -13.02 -23.81
N LEU A 135 -29.29 -11.78 -23.30
CA LEU A 135 -30.51 -11.25 -22.66
C LEU A 135 -31.73 -11.47 -23.56
N ALA A 136 -31.49 -11.46 -24.87
CA ALA A 136 -32.41 -11.89 -25.89
C ALA A 136 -32.89 -13.35 -25.73
N LYS A 137 -32.05 -14.33 -25.34
CA LYS A 137 -32.52 -15.72 -25.14
C LYS A 137 -33.41 -15.86 -23.91
N LEU A 138 -33.07 -15.23 -22.79
CA LEU A 138 -33.89 -15.30 -21.56
C LEU A 138 -35.24 -14.57 -21.75
N SER A 139 -35.23 -13.44 -22.47
CA SER A 139 -36.43 -12.67 -22.85
C SER A 139 -37.25 -13.36 -23.94
N LEU A 140 -36.64 -13.86 -25.03
CA LEU A 140 -37.37 -14.34 -26.22
C LEU A 140 -37.86 -15.79 -26.10
N THR A 141 -37.18 -16.67 -25.33
CA THR A 141 -37.65 -18.07 -25.17
C THR A 141 -38.80 -18.21 -24.17
N GLN A 142 -39.01 -17.23 -23.28
CA GLN A 142 -40.12 -17.24 -22.31
C GLN A 142 -41.34 -16.42 -22.73
N VAL A 143 -41.20 -15.45 -23.65
CA VAL A 143 -42.25 -14.46 -23.97
C VAL A 143 -43.24 -14.91 -25.07
N SER A 144 -43.03 -16.06 -25.71
CA SER A 144 -43.87 -16.48 -26.85
C SER A 144 -45.29 -16.98 -26.50
N SER A 145 -45.79 -16.88 -25.26
CA SER A 145 -47.11 -17.47 -24.93
C SER A 145 -48.01 -16.71 -23.94
N GLU A 146 -47.50 -15.82 -23.08
CA GLU A 146 -48.36 -15.06 -22.15
C GLU A 146 -47.81 -13.64 -21.90
N GLN A 147 -48.53 -12.65 -22.40
CA GLN A 147 -48.09 -11.25 -22.47
C GLN A 147 -47.94 -10.58 -21.09
N VAL A 148 -48.61 -11.09 -20.05
CA VAL A 148 -48.62 -10.52 -18.69
C VAL A 148 -47.39 -10.93 -17.87
N ASN A 149 -46.98 -12.20 -17.96
CA ASN A 149 -45.80 -12.72 -17.25
C ASN A 149 -44.48 -12.18 -17.84
N ALA A 150 -44.49 -11.78 -19.11
CA ALA A 150 -43.36 -11.17 -19.81
C ALA A 150 -42.89 -9.87 -19.17
N LEU A 151 -43.81 -9.00 -18.71
CA LEU A 151 -43.46 -7.71 -18.14
C LEU A 151 -42.88 -7.85 -16.73
N ALA A 152 -43.42 -8.77 -15.92
CA ALA A 152 -42.91 -9.08 -14.58
C ALA A 152 -41.47 -9.64 -14.64
N VAL A 153 -41.20 -10.61 -15.53
CA VAL A 153 -39.84 -11.16 -15.71
C VAL A 153 -38.86 -10.09 -16.18
N ARG A 154 -39.27 -9.20 -17.10
CA ARG A 154 -38.41 -8.09 -17.56
C ARG A 154 -38.12 -7.08 -16.45
N ALA A 155 -39.11 -6.75 -15.61
CA ALA A 155 -38.90 -5.85 -14.48
C ALA A 155 -37.90 -6.45 -13.48
N VAL A 156 -38.07 -7.73 -13.13
CA VAL A 156 -37.17 -8.48 -12.23
C VAL A 156 -35.73 -8.54 -12.79
N LEU A 157 -35.59 -8.80 -14.10
CA LEU A 157 -34.29 -8.75 -14.77
C LEU A 157 -33.68 -7.35 -14.80
N GLY A 158 -34.51 -6.31 -15.01
CA GLY A 158 -34.07 -4.92 -14.94
C GLY A 158 -33.50 -4.57 -13.57
N THR A 159 -34.18 -4.99 -12.50
CA THR A 159 -33.69 -4.83 -11.12
C THR A 159 -32.37 -5.57 -10.90
N TRP A 160 -32.23 -6.80 -11.42
CA TRP A 160 -30.98 -7.55 -11.34
C TRP A 160 -29.82 -6.84 -12.06
N LEU A 161 -30.07 -6.27 -13.24
CA LEU A 161 -29.07 -5.53 -13.99
C LEU A 161 -28.59 -4.28 -13.25
N VAL A 162 -29.51 -3.50 -12.68
CA VAL A 162 -29.16 -2.32 -11.87
C VAL A 162 -28.36 -2.74 -10.64
N PHE A 163 -28.77 -3.82 -9.96
CA PHE A 163 -28.04 -4.35 -8.81
C PHE A 163 -26.60 -4.74 -9.18
N VAL A 164 -26.41 -5.53 -10.24
CA VAL A 164 -25.09 -5.95 -10.70
C VAL A 164 -24.23 -4.75 -11.10
N MET A 165 -24.80 -3.76 -11.79
CA MET A 165 -24.10 -2.54 -12.17
C MET A 165 -23.57 -1.79 -10.94
N VAL A 166 -24.40 -1.63 -9.91
CA VAL A 166 -23.98 -0.99 -8.65
C VAL A 166 -22.86 -1.77 -7.97
N VAL A 167 -23.03 -3.10 -7.83
CA VAL A 167 -22.03 -3.96 -7.18
C VAL A 167 -20.68 -3.90 -7.91
N MET A 168 -20.67 -3.94 -9.25
CA MET A 168 -19.45 -3.88 -10.04
C MET A 168 -18.77 -2.51 -9.96
N ASN A 169 -19.54 -1.42 -9.93
CA ASN A 169 -18.99 -0.07 -9.73
C ASN A 169 -18.36 0.05 -8.33
N CYS A 170 -19.02 -0.45 -7.30
CA CYS A 170 -18.47 -0.47 -5.94
C CYS A 170 -17.21 -1.32 -5.83
N PHE A 171 -17.22 -2.52 -6.42
CA PHE A 171 -16.04 -3.39 -6.46
C PHE A 171 -14.85 -2.70 -7.14
N THR A 172 -15.08 -2.10 -8.31
CA THR A 172 -14.03 -1.38 -9.04
C THR A 172 -13.50 -0.20 -8.23
N SER A 173 -14.38 0.58 -7.59
CA SER A 173 -13.98 1.71 -6.74
C SER A 173 -13.17 1.28 -5.52
N ALA A 174 -13.60 0.22 -4.84
CA ALA A 174 -12.89 -0.31 -3.68
C ALA A 174 -11.51 -0.88 -4.07
N LEU A 175 -11.44 -1.58 -5.20
CA LEU A 175 -10.19 -2.11 -5.72
C LEU A 175 -9.22 -0.98 -6.10
N VAL A 176 -9.70 0.07 -6.77
CA VAL A 176 -8.89 1.26 -7.08
C VAL A 176 -8.39 1.94 -5.80
N SER A 177 -9.21 2.06 -4.77
CA SER A 177 -8.79 2.65 -3.48
C SER A 177 -7.67 1.86 -2.81
N ILE A 178 -7.73 0.53 -2.84
CA ILE A 178 -6.70 -0.34 -2.25
C ILE A 178 -5.39 -0.25 -3.03
N LEU A 179 -5.47 -0.20 -4.37
CA LEU A 179 -4.29 -0.08 -5.21
C LEU A 179 -3.66 1.32 -5.18
N ALA A 180 -4.45 2.37 -4.97
CA ALA A 180 -3.97 3.74 -4.91
C ALA A 180 -3.06 4.00 -3.70
N VAL A 181 -3.34 3.37 -2.56
CA VAL A 181 -2.59 3.59 -1.31
C VAL A 181 -2.00 2.28 -0.81
N GLN A 182 -0.74 2.02 -1.19
CA GLN A 182 0.04 0.97 -0.57
C GLN A 182 0.65 1.48 0.74
N TYR A 183 0.07 1.08 1.87
CA TYR A 183 0.58 1.44 3.18
C TYR A 183 1.94 0.75 3.41
N VAL A 184 3.00 1.55 3.50
CA VAL A 184 4.30 1.11 4.01
C VAL A 184 4.37 1.58 5.47
N PRO A 185 4.39 0.65 6.45
CA PRO A 185 4.48 1.04 7.85
C PRO A 185 5.78 1.81 8.07
N ILE A 186 5.65 3.00 8.65
CA ILE A 186 6.79 3.77 9.15
C ILE A 186 7.03 3.27 10.57
N GLU A 187 8.16 2.61 10.82
CA GLU A 187 8.46 1.97 12.10
C GLU A 187 8.65 2.98 13.24
N PHE A 188 9.16 4.17 12.94
CA PHE A 188 9.48 5.18 13.95
C PHE A 188 9.33 6.58 13.38
N LYS A 189 8.88 7.53 14.21
CA LYS A 189 8.77 8.95 13.85
C LYS A 189 9.80 9.78 14.58
N ASN A 190 10.17 9.37 15.79
CA ASN A 190 11.04 10.12 16.68
C ASN A 190 12.20 9.26 17.20
N LEU A 191 13.26 9.93 17.68
CA LEU A 191 14.37 9.27 18.39
C LEU A 191 13.89 8.52 19.64
N GLN A 192 12.83 9.01 20.30
CA GLN A 192 12.24 8.34 21.46
C GLN A 192 11.67 6.97 21.09
N ASP A 193 11.05 6.82 19.91
CA ASP A 193 10.50 5.54 19.47
C ASP A 193 11.61 4.52 19.31
N ILE A 194 12.77 4.96 18.78
CA ILE A 194 13.96 4.11 18.61
C ILE A 194 14.48 3.58 19.94
N ILE A 195 14.46 4.41 21.00
CA ILE A 195 14.93 4.00 22.34
C ILE A 195 14.04 2.90 22.94
N HIS A 196 12.72 2.96 22.71
CA HIS A 196 11.78 1.99 23.27
C HIS A 196 11.70 0.68 22.47
N HIS A 197 12.33 0.61 21.30
CA HIS A 197 12.35 -0.58 20.45
C HIS A 197 13.68 -1.34 20.58
N PRO A 198 13.77 -2.39 21.42
CA PRO A 198 15.02 -3.11 21.71
C PRO A 198 15.58 -3.89 20.50
N THR A 199 14.78 -4.10 19.46
CA THR A 199 15.17 -4.78 18.22
C THR A 199 15.91 -3.89 17.24
N ILE A 200 15.87 -2.56 17.41
CA ILE A 200 16.48 -1.61 16.48
C ILE A 200 17.89 -1.28 16.94
N LYS A 201 18.88 -1.59 16.09
CA LYS A 201 20.27 -1.22 16.34
C LYS A 201 20.61 0.09 15.63
N VAL A 202 20.88 1.12 16.42
CA VAL A 202 21.39 2.40 15.89
C VAL A 202 22.87 2.24 15.55
N ILE A 203 23.27 2.74 14.38
CA ILE A 203 24.66 2.76 13.92
C ILE A 203 25.03 4.21 13.66
N ILE A 204 26.16 4.65 14.23
CA ILE A 204 26.72 5.99 14.04
C ILE A 204 28.11 5.83 13.44
N GLU A 205 28.46 6.68 12.49
CA GLU A 205 29.80 6.70 11.91
C GLU A 205 30.85 7.05 12.97
N LYS A 206 31.87 6.20 13.11
CA LYS A 206 32.97 6.42 14.06
C LYS A 206 33.77 7.68 13.69
N ASN A 207 34.37 8.34 14.69
CA ASN A 207 35.21 9.53 14.50
C ASN A 207 34.49 10.72 13.81
N SER A 208 33.15 10.73 13.90
CA SER A 208 32.31 11.82 13.43
C SER A 208 31.91 12.74 14.59
N ALA A 209 31.50 13.97 14.26
CA ALA A 209 30.96 14.90 15.25
C ALA A 209 29.66 14.40 15.91
N ILE A 210 28.90 13.53 15.22
CA ILE A 210 27.69 12.92 15.78
C ILE A 210 28.05 11.97 16.91
N THR A 211 29.16 11.23 16.81
CA THR A 211 29.62 10.36 17.90
C THR A 211 29.97 11.18 19.15
N GLU A 212 30.57 12.37 18.98
CA GLU A 212 30.86 13.26 20.11
C GLU A 212 29.60 13.82 20.78
N LEU A 213 28.53 14.04 20.02
CA LEU A 213 27.25 14.55 20.54
C LEU A 213 26.57 13.58 21.51
N PHE A 214 26.76 12.27 21.30
CA PHE A 214 26.12 11.21 22.09
C PHE A 214 27.07 10.50 23.06
N ARG A 215 28.29 11.01 23.25
CA ARG A 215 29.27 10.49 24.22
C ARG A 215 29.07 11.16 25.58
#